data_AF-A0A5S3WTL0-F1
#
_entry.id   AF-A0A5S3WTL0-F1
#
_cell.length_a   1.000
_cell.length_b   1.000
_cell.length_c   1.000
_cell.angle_alpha   90.00
_cell.angle_beta   90.00
_cell.angle_gamma   90.00
#
_symmetry.space_group_name_H-M   'P 1'
#
loop_
_entity.id
_entity.type
_entity.pdbx_description
1 polymer ?
#
loop_
_entity_poly.entity_id
_entity_poly.type
_entity_poly.pdbx_seq_one_letter_code
_entity_poly.pdbx_strand_id
1 'polypeptide(L)'
;MLVAFVIAMAGVVILLVMEKGFSRQSQPKPNNELTTLSVASRTITKRIVSITPNESGELIIQFPDNEYRLLSLSIPGEAFGWEALAYPCNAKRFTFTPEKVSLEFGGELDADYLFLNSKLIEPELLEKQWLGLCRRNQAPTDRHPTHHVFSVSIAPFSEKLFAVSQSIGGGIADTGGGRSYTLEELLTWQNWKIHFELSGCSWAIPVIENSQDKKAMINTLITEACKRKGM
;
A
#
# COMPACT_ATOMS: atom_id res chain seq x y z
N MET A 1 12.11 -25.88 68.85
CA MET A 1 11.64 -24.92 67.83
C MET A 1 11.90 -25.59 66.48
N LEU A 2 10.89 -26.13 65.78
CA LEU A 2 10.04 -25.41 64.79
C LEU A 2 10.95 -24.63 63.80
N VAL A 3 11.04 -24.85 62.47
CA VAL A 3 10.16 -25.35 61.38
C VAL A 3 11.09 -25.57 60.16
N ALA A 4 11.20 -26.78 59.57
CA ALA A 4 10.64 -27.22 58.27
C ALA A 4 10.65 -26.15 57.14
N PHE A 5 11.22 -26.34 55.94
CA PHE A 5 10.54 -27.02 54.83
C PHE A 5 11.50 -27.26 53.62
N VAL A 6 11.62 -28.54 53.28
CA VAL A 6 11.61 -29.19 51.94
C VAL A 6 12.82 -29.11 50.98
N ILE A 7 13.42 -30.30 50.88
CA ILE A 7 14.37 -30.89 49.94
C ILE A 7 13.60 -31.49 48.74
N ALA A 8 14.26 -31.54 47.57
CA ALA A 8 14.35 -32.69 46.63
C ALA A 8 14.03 -32.30 45.16
N MET A 9 14.99 -32.32 44.23
CA MET A 9 15.77 -33.45 43.69
C MET A 9 14.97 -34.39 42.80
N ALA A 10 15.45 -34.52 41.56
CA ALA A 10 15.71 -35.74 40.79
C ALA A 10 15.23 -35.57 39.34
N GLY A 11 16.06 -35.66 38.30
CA GLY A 11 17.25 -36.49 38.18
C GLY A 11 16.88 -37.86 37.60
N VAL A 12 16.95 -37.93 36.27
CA VAL A 12 17.29 -39.10 35.43
C VAL A 12 16.82 -40.48 35.94
N VAL A 13 15.86 -41.07 35.23
CA VAL A 13 15.68 -42.53 35.14
C VAL A 13 15.63 -42.92 33.67
N ILE A 14 16.66 -43.64 33.22
CA ILE A 14 16.65 -44.44 32.00
C ILE A 14 16.13 -45.83 32.39
N LEU A 15 15.11 -46.36 31.68
CA LEU A 15 15.07 -47.78 31.32
C LEU A 15 14.07 -48.07 30.18
N LEU A 16 14.63 -48.49 29.05
CA LEU A 16 14.16 -49.50 28.07
C LEU A 16 12.76 -50.12 28.28
N VAL A 17 11.83 -49.88 27.34
CA VAL A 17 10.80 -50.85 26.93
C VAL A 17 10.43 -50.67 25.44
N MET A 18 10.92 -51.60 24.63
CA MET A 18 10.27 -52.33 23.53
C MET A 18 9.63 -51.57 22.35
N GLU A 19 10.21 -51.82 21.17
CA GLU A 19 9.54 -51.91 19.88
C GLU A 19 8.25 -52.74 19.98
N LYS A 20 7.09 -52.10 19.78
CA LYS A 20 5.91 -52.73 19.17
C LYS A 20 5.19 -51.68 18.33
N GLY A 21 4.97 -52.03 17.06
CA GLY A 21 4.32 -51.20 16.07
C GLY A 21 2.97 -50.67 16.56
N PHE A 22 2.81 -49.36 16.49
CA PHE A 22 1.51 -48.71 16.56
C PHE A 22 1.16 -48.23 15.16
N SER A 23 0.24 -48.96 14.54
CA SER A 23 -0.44 -48.60 13.31
C SER A 23 -0.98 -47.17 13.43
N ARG A 24 -0.62 -46.29 12.49
CA ARG A 24 -1.23 -44.96 12.38
C ARG A 24 -2.72 -45.15 12.12
N GLN A 25 -3.55 -45.00 13.15
CA GLN A 25 -4.96 -44.72 12.95
C GLN A 25 -5.05 -43.41 12.16
N SER A 26 -5.53 -43.51 10.93
CA SER A 26 -5.91 -42.38 10.11
C SER A 26 -6.91 -41.53 10.89
N GLN A 27 -6.54 -40.30 11.21
CA GLN A 27 -7.51 -39.32 11.67
C GLN A 27 -8.61 -39.17 10.60
N PRO A 28 -9.88 -39.04 11.01
CA PRO A 28 -10.96 -38.77 10.06
C PRO A 28 -10.66 -37.44 9.36
N LYS A 29 -10.64 -37.48 8.03
CA LYS A 29 -10.58 -36.29 7.18
C LYS A 29 -11.63 -35.29 7.68
N PRO A 30 -11.31 -34.00 7.86
CA PRO A 30 -12.36 -33.01 7.98
C PRO A 30 -13.21 -33.09 6.72
N ASN A 31 -14.52 -33.27 6.91
CA ASN A 31 -15.50 -33.40 5.84
C ASN A 31 -15.34 -32.22 4.86
N ASN A 32 -15.03 -32.57 3.62
CA ASN A 32 -15.00 -31.70 2.46
C ASN A 32 -16.44 -31.38 2.00
N GLU A 33 -17.28 -30.89 2.90
CA GLU A 33 -18.66 -30.47 2.63
C GLU A 33 -18.84 -28.96 2.83
N LEU A 34 -17.85 -28.18 2.39
CA LEU A 34 -18.00 -26.76 2.13
C LEU A 34 -17.40 -26.34 0.78
N THR A 35 -17.28 -27.29 -0.14
CA THR A 35 -16.73 -27.06 -1.48
C THR A 35 -17.84 -27.27 -2.51
N THR A 36 -18.79 -26.34 -2.50
CA THR A 36 -19.62 -25.84 -3.63
C THR A 36 -20.83 -25.12 -3.05
N LEU A 37 -20.61 -24.05 -2.29
CA LEU A 37 -21.57 -22.96 -2.35
C LEU A 37 -21.42 -22.38 -3.75
N SER A 38 -22.32 -22.82 -4.63
CA SER A 38 -22.71 -22.10 -5.83
C SER A 38 -22.53 -20.60 -5.58
N VAL A 39 -21.57 -19.98 -6.26
CA VAL A 39 -21.49 -18.52 -6.38
C VAL A 39 -22.73 -18.12 -7.18
N ALA A 40 -23.87 -18.07 -6.50
CA ALA A 40 -24.99 -17.30 -6.97
C ALA A 40 -24.43 -15.90 -7.17
N SER A 41 -24.48 -15.41 -8.41
CA SER A 41 -23.98 -14.10 -8.80
C SER A 41 -24.59 -13.07 -7.85
N ARG A 42 -23.84 -12.69 -6.79
CA ARG A 42 -24.29 -11.71 -5.83
C ARG A 42 -24.47 -10.42 -6.62
N THR A 43 -25.66 -9.85 -6.59
CA THR A 43 -25.91 -8.55 -7.22
C THR A 43 -25.09 -7.50 -6.49
N ILE A 44 -24.11 -6.92 -7.18
CA ILE A 44 -23.28 -5.84 -6.65
C ILE A 44 -24.13 -4.58 -6.59
N THR A 45 -24.26 -4.00 -5.40
CA THR A 45 -25.12 -2.83 -5.15
C THR A 45 -24.37 -1.51 -5.18
N LYS A 46 -23.07 -1.54 -4.90
CA LYS A 46 -22.19 -0.36 -4.89
C LYS A 46 -21.41 -0.24 -6.19
N ARG A 47 -20.96 0.98 -6.48
CA ARG A 47 -20.19 1.28 -7.70
C ARG A 47 -18.95 2.09 -7.39
N ILE A 48 -17.82 1.68 -7.92
CA ILE A 48 -16.55 2.38 -7.79
C ILE A 48 -16.47 3.44 -8.89
N VAL A 49 -16.14 4.67 -8.51
CA VAL A 49 -15.88 5.78 -9.44
C VAL A 49 -14.39 5.92 -9.71
N SER A 50 -13.58 5.90 -8.65
CA SER A 50 -12.11 5.97 -8.74
C SER A 50 -11.47 5.31 -7.53
N ILE A 51 -10.20 4.94 -7.67
CA ILE A 51 -9.39 4.37 -6.59
C ILE A 51 -8.00 4.98 -6.64
N THR A 52 -7.51 5.38 -5.47
CA THR A 52 -6.16 5.92 -5.28
C THR A 52 -5.50 5.19 -4.12
N PRO A 53 -4.38 4.48 -4.32
CA PRO A 53 -3.60 3.99 -3.19
C PRO A 53 -2.85 5.14 -2.52
N ASN A 54 -2.56 4.99 -1.23
CA ASN A 54 -1.64 5.89 -0.52
C ASN A 54 -0.37 5.16 -0.07
N GLU A 55 0.52 5.91 0.59
CA GLU A 55 1.77 5.39 1.14
C GLU A 55 1.61 4.69 2.50
N SER A 56 0.41 4.71 3.09
CA SER A 56 0.09 4.06 4.36
C SER A 56 -0.41 2.62 4.20
N GLY A 57 -0.47 2.09 2.96
CA GLY A 57 -1.03 0.77 2.70
C GLY A 57 -2.56 0.76 2.76
N GLU A 58 -3.19 1.83 2.26
CA GLU A 58 -4.64 1.96 2.20
C GLU A 58 -5.09 2.31 0.77
N LEU A 59 -6.35 2.01 0.47
CA LEU A 59 -7.03 2.43 -0.76
C LEU A 59 -8.06 3.51 -0.42
N ILE A 60 -7.90 4.69 -1.02
CA ILE A 60 -8.96 5.69 -1.08
C ILE A 60 -9.88 5.32 -2.25
N ILE A 61 -11.13 5.04 -1.95
CA ILE A 61 -12.14 4.60 -2.91
C ILE A 61 -13.22 5.69 -2.98
N GLN A 62 -13.47 6.17 -4.19
CA GLN A 62 -14.58 7.06 -4.47
C GLN A 62 -15.81 6.26 -4.90
N PHE A 63 -16.92 6.48 -4.22
CA PHE A 63 -18.26 6.02 -4.58
C PHE A 63 -19.07 7.18 -5.19
N PRO A 64 -20.31 6.95 -5.70
CA PRO A 64 -21.18 8.02 -6.16
C PRO A 64 -21.40 9.11 -5.10
N ASP A 65 -21.92 10.26 -5.54
CA ASP A 65 -22.20 11.42 -4.67
C ASP A 65 -20.96 12.00 -3.95
N ASN A 66 -19.78 11.74 -4.53
CA ASN A 66 -18.48 12.20 -4.02
C ASN A 66 -18.15 11.67 -2.63
N GLU A 67 -18.67 10.48 -2.27
CA GLU A 67 -18.32 9.78 -1.05
C GLU A 67 -16.95 9.12 -1.19
N TYR A 68 -15.98 9.54 -0.37
CA TYR A 68 -14.68 8.90 -0.28
C TYR A 68 -14.61 8.01 0.96
N ARG A 69 -14.04 6.83 0.78
CA ARG A 69 -13.83 5.87 1.87
C ARG A 69 -12.41 5.32 1.82
N LEU A 70 -11.86 5.03 3.00
CA LEU A 70 -10.52 4.51 3.19
C LEU A 70 -10.59 3.04 3.62
N LEU A 71 -9.98 2.16 2.84
CA LEU A 71 -9.82 0.74 3.17
C LEU A 71 -8.36 0.46 3.55
N SER A 72 -8.13 0.00 4.78
CA SER A 72 -6.84 -0.57 5.15
C SER A 72 -6.67 -1.95 4.54
N LEU A 73 -5.53 -2.20 3.91
CA LEU A 73 -5.24 -3.46 3.24
C LEU A 73 -4.94 -4.61 4.21
N SER A 74 -4.72 -4.33 5.49
CA SER A 74 -4.62 -5.39 6.50
C SER A 74 -5.94 -6.15 6.65
N ILE A 75 -7.09 -5.50 6.42
CA ILE A 75 -8.42 -6.11 6.54
C ILE A 75 -8.58 -7.27 5.55
N PRO A 76 -8.47 -7.07 4.22
CA PRO A 76 -8.49 -8.20 3.28
C PRO A 76 -7.27 -9.12 3.44
N GLY A 77 -6.11 -8.61 3.88
CA GLY A 77 -4.94 -9.45 4.17
C GLY A 77 -5.22 -10.52 5.22
N GLU A 78 -5.83 -10.12 6.34
CA GLU A 78 -6.22 -11.01 7.43
C GLU A 78 -7.43 -11.88 7.06
N ALA A 79 -8.45 -11.31 6.42
CA ALA A 79 -9.68 -12.02 6.09
C ALA A 79 -9.47 -13.15 5.06
N PHE A 80 -8.55 -12.96 4.11
CA PHE A 80 -8.30 -13.92 3.02
C PHE A 80 -6.94 -14.63 3.11
N GLY A 81 -6.11 -14.30 4.11
CA GLY A 81 -4.76 -14.87 4.25
C GLY A 81 -3.80 -14.43 3.13
N TRP A 82 -3.98 -13.23 2.59
CA TRP A 82 -3.16 -12.72 1.49
C TRP A 82 -1.85 -12.10 2.01
N GLU A 83 -0.84 -12.93 2.22
CA GLU A 83 0.51 -12.51 2.65
C GLU A 83 1.13 -11.45 1.72
N ALA A 84 0.73 -11.43 0.44
CA ALA A 84 1.17 -10.43 -0.52
C ALA A 84 0.85 -8.98 -0.10
N LEU A 85 -0.20 -8.77 0.71
CA LEU A 85 -0.59 -7.46 1.22
C LEU A 85 0.27 -6.97 2.40
N ALA A 86 1.17 -7.79 2.93
CA ALA A 86 2.20 -7.34 3.89
C ALA A 86 3.16 -6.32 3.28
N TYR A 87 3.25 -6.26 1.94
CA TYR A 87 4.04 -5.30 1.20
C TYR A 87 3.13 -4.30 0.48
N PRO A 88 3.02 -3.04 0.97
CA PRO A 88 2.10 -2.04 0.42
C PRO A 88 2.23 -1.81 -1.10
N CYS A 89 3.45 -1.96 -1.64
CA CYS A 89 3.71 -1.80 -3.07
C CYS A 89 2.96 -2.83 -3.95
N ASN A 90 2.66 -4.03 -3.44
CA ASN A 90 1.89 -5.03 -4.17
C ASN A 90 0.44 -4.61 -4.37
N ALA A 91 -0.10 -3.83 -3.42
CA ALA A 91 -1.47 -3.35 -3.50
C ALA A 91 -1.65 -2.09 -4.34
N LYS A 92 -0.53 -1.44 -4.73
CA LYS A 92 -0.54 -0.41 -5.77
C LYS A 92 -0.73 -1.02 -7.16
N ARG A 93 -0.62 -2.35 -7.31
CA ARG A 93 -0.78 -3.07 -8.57
C ARG A 93 -2.18 -3.65 -8.68
N PHE A 94 -3.08 -2.85 -9.23
CA PHE A 94 -4.45 -3.26 -9.45
C PHE A 94 -5.03 -2.70 -10.74
N THR A 95 -6.06 -3.37 -11.21
CA THR A 95 -7.05 -2.80 -12.13
C THR A 95 -8.38 -2.74 -11.41
N PHE A 96 -9.26 -1.83 -11.82
CA PHE A 96 -10.62 -1.81 -11.29
C PHE A 96 -11.64 -1.60 -12.41
N THR A 97 -12.83 -2.13 -12.17
CA THR A 97 -14.05 -1.78 -12.89
C THR A 97 -14.97 -1.08 -11.89
N PRO A 98 -16.11 -0.52 -12.32
CA PRO A 98 -17.11 -0.01 -11.38
C PRO A 98 -17.61 -1.05 -10.38
N GLU A 99 -17.36 -2.34 -10.56
CA GLU A 99 -17.90 -3.42 -9.74
C GLU A 99 -16.86 -4.09 -8.84
N LYS A 100 -15.56 -4.01 -9.17
CA LYS A 100 -14.51 -4.68 -8.40
C LYS A 100 -13.12 -4.10 -8.61
N VAL A 101 -12.23 -4.46 -7.68
CA VAL A 101 -10.78 -4.32 -7.78
C VAL A 101 -10.17 -5.70 -7.99
N SER A 102 -9.27 -5.82 -8.96
CA SER A 102 -8.46 -7.01 -9.19
C SER A 102 -7.00 -6.65 -8.92
N LEU A 103 -6.42 -7.26 -7.89
CA LEU A 103 -5.03 -7.13 -7.49
C LEU A 103 -4.18 -8.06 -8.36
N GLU A 104 -2.97 -7.62 -8.73
CA GLU A 104 -2.14 -8.37 -9.68
C GLU A 104 -1.73 -9.76 -9.17
N PHE A 105 -1.62 -9.95 -7.85
CA PHE A 105 -1.31 -11.25 -7.26
C PHE A 105 -2.51 -12.23 -7.27
N GLY A 106 -3.67 -11.81 -7.78
CA GLY A 106 -4.85 -12.67 -7.97
C GLY A 106 -6.00 -12.44 -6.98
N GLY A 107 -5.87 -11.53 -6.01
CA GLY A 107 -6.95 -11.17 -5.09
C GLY A 107 -8.00 -10.26 -5.74
N GLU A 108 -9.29 -10.53 -5.52
CA GLU A 108 -10.38 -9.66 -6.00
C GLU A 108 -11.25 -9.18 -4.85
N LEU A 109 -11.64 -7.90 -4.88
CA LEU A 109 -12.53 -7.27 -3.92
C LEU A 109 -13.67 -6.59 -4.68
N ASP A 110 -14.91 -7.04 -4.47
CA ASP A 110 -16.08 -6.40 -5.07
C ASP A 110 -16.43 -5.06 -4.38
N ALA A 111 -17.19 -4.22 -5.07
CA ALA A 111 -17.55 -2.89 -4.60
C ALA A 111 -18.36 -2.90 -3.29
N ASP A 112 -19.16 -3.94 -3.04
CA ASP A 112 -19.92 -4.07 -1.79
C ASP A 112 -18.99 -4.39 -0.62
N TYR A 113 -18.02 -5.29 -0.82
CA TYR A 113 -16.98 -5.60 0.16
C TYR A 113 -16.17 -4.35 0.49
N LEU A 114 -15.72 -3.62 -0.53
CA LEU A 114 -14.97 -2.37 -0.36
C LEU A 114 -15.78 -1.37 0.44
N PHE A 115 -17.06 -1.18 0.12
CA PHE A 115 -17.92 -0.23 0.84
C PHE A 115 -18.11 -0.62 2.31
N LEU A 116 -18.40 -1.90 2.57
CA LEU A 116 -18.66 -2.42 3.92
C LEU A 116 -17.43 -2.38 4.84
N ASN A 117 -16.24 -2.62 4.29
CA ASN A 117 -15.00 -2.75 5.06
C ASN A 117 -14.12 -1.48 5.06
N SER A 118 -14.54 -0.42 4.36
CA SER A 118 -13.89 0.88 4.38
C SER A 118 -14.58 1.83 5.37
N LYS A 119 -13.87 2.88 5.78
CA LYS A 119 -14.41 3.95 6.63
C LYS A 119 -14.60 5.21 5.80
N LEU A 120 -15.67 5.95 6.06
CA LEU A 120 -15.82 7.31 5.50
C LEU A 120 -14.62 8.15 5.93
N ILE A 121 -14.06 8.93 5.00
CA ILE A 121 -12.94 9.83 5.30
C ILE A 121 -13.42 11.28 5.26
N GLU A 122 -13.08 12.03 6.29
CA GLU A 122 -13.39 13.46 6.38
C GLU A 122 -12.54 14.25 5.36
N PRO A 123 -13.06 15.36 4.80
CA PRO A 123 -12.36 16.17 3.80
C PRO A 123 -10.95 16.59 4.22
N GLU A 124 -10.75 16.99 5.48
CA GLU A 124 -9.45 17.46 5.99
C GLU A 124 -8.41 16.34 6.10
N LEU A 125 -8.87 15.09 6.22
CA LEU A 125 -8.01 13.91 6.18
C LEU A 125 -7.77 13.43 4.75
N LEU A 126 -8.75 13.61 3.87
CA LEU A 126 -8.62 13.32 2.45
C LEU A 126 -7.54 14.18 1.78
N GLU A 127 -7.47 15.47 2.13
CA GLU A 127 -6.43 16.38 1.62
C GLU A 127 -5.00 15.99 2.03
N LYS A 128 -4.84 15.18 3.08
CA LYS A 128 -3.54 14.72 3.58
C LYS A 128 -3.07 13.41 2.92
N GLN A 129 -3.91 12.80 2.08
CA GLN A 129 -3.56 11.59 1.38
C GLN A 129 -2.54 11.88 0.30
N TRP A 130 -1.49 11.08 0.23
CA TRP A 130 -0.40 11.27 -0.72
C TRP A 130 0.04 9.95 -1.33
N LEU A 131 0.58 10.06 -2.54
CA LEU A 131 1.10 8.96 -3.33
C LEU A 131 2.47 9.36 -3.89
N GLY A 132 3.45 8.51 -3.65
CA GLY A 132 4.77 8.61 -4.24
C GLY A 132 4.74 8.33 -5.74
N LEU A 133 5.30 9.24 -6.54
CA LEU A 133 5.51 9.01 -7.96
C LEU A 133 6.86 8.34 -8.22
N CYS A 134 7.95 8.94 -7.73
CA CYS A 134 9.32 8.54 -8.03
C CYS A 134 10.31 8.96 -6.95
N ARG A 135 11.36 8.16 -6.74
CA ARG A 135 12.49 8.42 -5.82
C ARG A 135 13.72 7.73 -6.34
N ARG A 136 14.83 8.45 -6.32
CA ARG A 136 16.11 7.91 -6.77
C ARG A 136 17.25 8.51 -5.96
N ASN A 137 18.16 7.64 -5.53
CA ASN A 137 19.45 8.07 -4.99
C ASN A 137 20.38 8.39 -6.16
N GLN A 138 20.91 9.61 -6.18
CA GLN A 138 21.90 10.10 -7.12
C GLN A 138 23.33 9.95 -6.59
N ALA A 139 23.50 9.47 -5.35
CA ALA A 139 24.80 9.12 -4.84
C ALA A 139 25.38 7.89 -5.57
N PRO A 140 26.71 7.81 -5.74
CA PRO A 140 27.70 8.77 -5.25
C PRO A 140 27.77 10.05 -6.09
N THR A 141 27.95 11.19 -5.42
CA THR A 141 28.38 12.46 -6.04
C THR A 141 29.65 12.96 -5.35
N ASP A 142 30.35 13.92 -5.96
CA ASP A 142 31.57 14.53 -5.39
C ASP A 142 31.38 15.04 -3.95
N ARG A 143 30.15 15.45 -3.61
CA ARG A 143 29.81 15.97 -2.28
C ARG A 143 29.08 14.97 -1.39
N HIS A 144 28.40 13.99 -1.98
CA HIS A 144 27.51 13.09 -1.27
C HIS A 144 27.76 11.64 -1.71
N PRO A 145 28.69 10.93 -1.04
CA PRO A 145 29.14 9.61 -1.49
C PRO A 145 28.09 8.53 -1.32
N THR A 146 27.14 8.69 -0.39
CA THR A 146 26.21 7.61 0.00
C THR A 146 24.74 8.00 -0.12
N HIS A 147 24.39 9.28 0.04
CA HIS A 147 22.99 9.72 0.10
C HIS A 147 22.75 11.09 -0.52
N HIS A 148 22.09 11.09 -1.67
CA HIS A 148 21.58 12.27 -2.35
C HIS A 148 20.31 11.90 -3.10
N VAL A 149 19.19 11.88 -2.39
CA VAL A 149 17.93 11.32 -2.88
C VAL A 149 17.01 12.43 -3.35
N PHE A 150 16.49 12.30 -4.56
CA PHE A 150 15.41 13.13 -5.08
C PHE A 150 14.10 12.33 -5.05
N SER A 151 13.00 12.96 -4.67
CA SER A 151 11.68 12.36 -4.71
C SER A 151 10.58 13.32 -5.14
N VAL A 152 9.57 12.76 -5.80
CA VAL A 152 8.35 13.43 -6.23
C VAL A 152 7.16 12.61 -5.75
N SER A 153 6.20 13.27 -5.11
CA SER A 153 4.91 12.72 -4.73
C SER A 153 3.79 13.68 -5.09
N ILE A 154 2.56 13.17 -5.06
CA ILE A 154 1.34 13.96 -5.22
C ILE A 154 0.43 13.83 -4.01
N ALA A 155 -0.32 14.88 -3.71
CA ALA A 155 -1.47 14.88 -2.81
C ALA A 155 -2.74 15.05 -3.66
N PRO A 156 -3.35 13.96 -4.16
CA PRO A 156 -4.34 14.02 -5.25
C PRO A 156 -5.61 14.83 -4.93
N PHE A 157 -5.89 14.99 -3.64
CA PHE A 157 -7.07 15.68 -3.13
C PHE A 157 -6.74 17.07 -2.55
N SER A 158 -5.47 17.48 -2.57
CA SER A 158 -5.04 18.80 -2.10
C SER A 158 -4.90 19.79 -3.25
N GLU A 159 -5.06 21.09 -2.94
CA GLU A 159 -4.69 22.16 -3.86
C GLU A 159 -3.18 22.15 -4.16
N LYS A 160 -2.36 21.92 -3.12
CA LYS A 160 -0.91 21.74 -3.21
C LYS A 160 -0.59 20.33 -3.70
N LEU A 161 -0.91 20.10 -4.97
CA LEU A 161 -0.91 18.80 -5.62
C LEU A 161 0.47 18.13 -5.62
N PHE A 162 1.56 18.86 -5.81
CA PHE A 162 2.89 18.26 -5.98
C PHE A 162 3.76 18.50 -4.77
N ALA A 163 4.46 17.47 -4.28
CA ALA A 163 5.52 17.61 -3.31
C ALA A 163 6.83 17.14 -3.93
N VAL A 164 7.82 18.04 -3.98
CA VAL A 164 9.16 17.77 -4.52
C VAL A 164 10.16 17.92 -3.40
N SER A 165 11.02 16.91 -3.23
CA SER A 165 12.01 16.90 -2.16
C SER A 165 13.37 16.39 -2.60
N GLN A 166 14.38 16.86 -1.87
CA GLN A 166 15.77 16.48 -1.95
C GLN A 166 16.23 16.15 -0.54
N SER A 167 16.74 14.94 -0.32
CA SER A 167 17.31 14.51 0.94
C SER A 167 18.80 14.26 0.76
N ILE A 168 19.61 14.86 1.63
CA ILE A 168 21.07 14.80 1.60
C ILE A 168 21.54 14.28 2.95
N GLY A 169 22.52 13.37 2.95
CA GLY A 169 23.14 12.86 4.19
C GLY A 169 22.22 12.02 5.09
N GLY A 170 21.09 11.54 4.58
CA GLY A 170 20.12 10.73 5.34
C GLY A 170 18.98 11.53 5.97
N GLY A 171 18.96 12.86 5.84
CA GLY A 171 17.91 13.74 6.37
C GLY A 171 17.36 14.73 5.34
N ILE A 172 16.25 15.38 5.67
CA ILE A 172 15.71 16.54 4.92
C ILE A 172 16.24 17.86 5.53
N ALA A 173 16.70 17.84 6.79
CA ALA A 173 16.93 19.04 7.59
C ALA A 173 18.35 19.63 7.53
N ASP A 174 19.38 18.86 7.15
CA ASP A 174 20.77 19.38 7.20
C ASP A 174 21.12 20.23 5.98
N THR A 175 20.91 19.71 4.77
CA THR A 175 21.13 20.42 3.49
C THR A 175 20.10 20.05 2.41
N GLY A 176 19.11 19.21 2.78
CA GLY A 176 17.98 18.86 1.93
C GLY A 176 16.84 19.87 2.05
N GLY A 177 15.69 19.53 1.45
CA GLY A 177 14.47 20.32 1.57
C GLY A 177 13.32 19.66 0.82
N GLY A 178 12.09 19.96 1.23
CA GLY A 178 10.88 19.55 0.53
C GLY A 178 9.92 20.72 0.46
N ARG A 179 9.26 20.89 -0.68
CA ARG A 179 8.24 21.92 -0.86
C ARG A 179 7.05 21.35 -1.61
N SER A 180 5.86 21.79 -1.21
CA SER A 180 4.62 21.50 -1.91
C SER A 180 4.22 22.67 -2.81
N TYR A 181 3.67 22.34 -3.97
CA TYR A 181 3.35 23.25 -5.06
C TYR A 181 1.92 22.97 -5.56
N THR A 182 1.19 24.04 -5.88
CA THR A 182 0.06 23.93 -6.81
C THR A 182 0.59 23.60 -8.22
N LEU A 183 -0.29 23.24 -9.15
CA LEU A 183 0.11 23.03 -10.54
C LEU A 183 0.74 24.29 -11.15
N GLU A 184 0.16 25.45 -10.90
CA GLU A 184 0.66 26.74 -11.40
C GLU A 184 2.03 27.11 -10.83
N GLU A 185 2.22 26.93 -9.52
CA GLU A 185 3.51 27.18 -8.86
C GLU A 185 4.59 26.24 -9.38
N LEU A 186 4.26 24.97 -9.62
CA LEU A 186 5.20 24.00 -10.20
C LEU A 186 5.63 24.45 -11.60
N LEU A 187 4.67 24.81 -12.46
CA LEU A 187 4.94 25.22 -13.84
C LEU A 187 5.74 26.53 -13.94
N THR A 188 5.61 27.41 -12.95
CA THR A 188 6.38 28.66 -12.87
C THR A 188 7.82 28.42 -12.38
N TRP A 189 8.08 27.33 -11.66
CA TRP A 189 9.40 27.05 -11.10
C TRP A 189 10.36 26.45 -12.15
N GLN A 190 11.27 27.25 -12.69
CA GLN A 190 12.16 26.87 -13.80
C GLN A 190 12.89 25.51 -13.67
N ASN A 191 13.21 25.06 -12.45
CA ASN A 191 13.98 23.84 -12.23
C ASN A 191 13.13 22.59 -11.96
N TRP A 192 11.80 22.67 -11.97
CA TRP A 192 10.94 21.54 -11.59
C TRP A 192 11.24 20.27 -12.43
N LYS A 193 11.47 20.43 -13.74
CA LYS A 193 11.80 19.31 -14.65
C LYS A 193 13.08 18.58 -14.26
N ILE A 194 14.12 19.31 -13.84
CA ILE A 194 15.39 18.72 -13.40
C ILE A 194 15.16 17.84 -12.17
N HIS A 195 14.33 18.28 -11.21
CA HIS A 195 13.99 17.45 -10.04
C HIS A 195 13.18 16.20 -10.42
N PHE A 196 12.31 16.31 -11.43
CA PHE A 196 11.59 15.16 -11.96
C PHE A 196 12.55 14.18 -12.65
N GLU A 197 13.50 14.66 -13.44
CA GLU A 197 14.52 13.81 -14.06
C GLU A 197 15.41 13.10 -13.03
N LEU A 198 15.92 13.85 -12.05
CA LEU A 198 16.78 13.31 -10.99
C LEU A 198 16.05 12.34 -10.06
N SER A 199 14.74 12.47 -9.87
CA SER A 199 13.95 11.48 -9.13
C SER A 199 13.58 10.24 -9.96
N GLY A 200 13.77 10.27 -11.28
CA GLY A 200 13.33 9.22 -12.22
C GLY A 200 11.89 9.41 -12.73
N CYS A 201 11.31 10.59 -12.51
CA CYS A 201 9.94 10.97 -12.84
C CYS A 201 9.80 11.67 -14.21
N SER A 202 10.76 11.52 -15.12
CA SER A 202 10.71 12.17 -16.46
C SER A 202 9.44 11.83 -17.24
N TRP A 203 8.85 10.65 -17.01
CA TRP A 203 7.60 10.23 -17.63
C TRP A 203 6.40 11.12 -17.28
N ALA A 204 6.42 11.78 -16.11
CA ALA A 204 5.32 12.63 -15.64
C ALA A 204 5.36 14.04 -16.26
N ILE A 205 6.53 14.49 -16.73
CA ILE A 205 6.71 15.82 -17.34
C ILE A 205 5.71 16.05 -18.49
N PRO A 206 5.66 15.20 -19.54
CA PRO A 206 4.71 15.40 -20.63
C PRO A 206 3.24 15.22 -20.22
N VAL A 207 2.95 14.48 -19.14
CA VAL A 207 1.59 14.36 -18.60
C VAL A 207 1.14 15.69 -17.98
N ILE A 208 2.05 16.37 -17.29
CA ILE A 208 1.80 17.65 -16.63
C ILE A 208 1.73 18.78 -17.66
N GLU A 209 2.70 18.87 -18.58
CA GLU A 209 2.78 19.97 -19.55
C GLU A 209 1.63 19.97 -20.57
N ASN A 210 1.14 18.80 -20.97
CA ASN A 210 0.10 18.68 -21.99
C ASN A 210 -1.32 18.58 -21.41
N SER A 211 -1.47 18.66 -20.09
CA SER A 211 -2.78 18.53 -19.45
C SER A 211 -3.64 19.77 -19.65
N GLN A 212 -4.84 19.58 -20.20
CA GLN A 212 -5.91 20.60 -20.18
C GLN A 212 -6.95 20.33 -19.08
N ASP A 213 -7.00 19.10 -18.55
CA ASP A 213 -7.92 18.68 -17.50
C ASP A 213 -7.13 18.14 -16.30
N LYS A 214 -7.18 18.90 -15.19
CA LYS A 214 -6.49 18.56 -13.93
C LYS A 214 -6.89 17.17 -13.41
N LYS A 215 -8.17 16.78 -13.54
CA LYS A 215 -8.65 15.48 -13.04
C LYS A 215 -8.10 14.34 -13.89
N ALA A 216 -8.13 14.49 -15.21
CA ALA A 216 -7.55 13.50 -16.13
C ALA A 216 -6.03 13.34 -15.93
N MET A 217 -5.33 14.45 -15.69
CA MET A 217 -3.90 14.45 -15.35
C MET A 217 -3.62 13.68 -14.07
N ILE A 218 -4.32 13.99 -12.97
CA ILE A 218 -4.15 13.30 -11.68
C ILE A 218 -4.40 11.78 -11.85
N ASN A 219 -5.48 11.40 -12.53
CA ASN A 219 -5.79 10.00 -12.80
C ASN A 219 -4.68 9.30 -13.61
N THR A 220 -4.11 9.98 -14.59
CA THR A 220 -3.00 9.47 -15.40
C THR A 220 -1.75 9.28 -14.55
N LEU A 221 -1.40 10.27 -13.71
CA LEU A 221 -0.26 10.20 -12.79
C LEU A 221 -0.39 9.01 -11.83
N ILE A 222 -1.57 8.84 -11.20
CA ILE A 222 -1.84 7.72 -10.29
C ILE A 222 -1.72 6.38 -11.03
N THR A 223 -2.35 6.26 -12.19
CA THR A 223 -2.34 5.02 -12.99
C THR A 223 -0.92 4.62 -13.40
N GLU A 224 -0.13 5.59 -13.89
CA GLU A 224 1.23 5.33 -14.34
C GLU A 224 2.20 5.08 -13.18
N ALA A 225 1.99 5.71 -12.01
CA ALA A 225 2.74 5.41 -10.79
C ALA A 225 2.49 3.98 -10.30
N CYS A 226 1.23 3.55 -10.28
CA CYS A 226 0.82 2.19 -9.92
C CYS A 226 1.51 1.12 -10.80
N LYS A 227 1.58 1.35 -12.13
CA LYS A 227 2.30 0.47 -13.06
C LYS A 227 3.81 0.41 -12.80
N ARG A 228 4.40 1.51 -12.33
CA ARG A 228 5.85 1.66 -12.10
C ARG A 228 6.29 1.24 -10.69
N LYS A 229 5.46 0.44 -10.01
CA LYS A 229 5.64 -0.08 -8.65
C LYS A 229 5.48 0.94 -7.53
N GLY A 230 5.06 2.17 -7.82
CA GLY A 230 4.83 3.23 -6.83
C GLY A 230 5.82 3.13 -5.66
N MET A 231 7.11 3.30 -5.93
CA MET A 231 8.23 3.29 -4.99
C MET A 231 8.25 2.23 -3.88
#